data_AF-A0A2U2DGA4-F1
#
_entry.id   AF-A0A2U2DGA4-F1
#
_cell.length_a   1.000
_cell.length_b   1.000
_cell.length_c   1.000
_cell.angle_alpha   90.00
_cell.angle_beta   90.00
_cell.angle_gamma   90.00
#
_symmetry.space_group_name_H-M   'P 1'
#
loop_
_entity.id
_entity.type
_entity.pdbx_description
1 polymer ?
#
loop_
_entity_poly.entity_id
_entity_poly.type
_entity_poly.pdbx_seq_one_letter_code
_entity_poly.pdbx_strand_id
1 'polypeptide(L)'
;MSSAPISHPDAMRLVVELARVYVACDDCGHSRLLYRSNLRKVNEIGVANYMQLCRKIRCGECPKRPLMQRNLTIIPTWIERGEAQTA
;
A
#
# COMPACT_ATOMS: atom_id res chain seq x y z
N MET A 1 31.15 -1.16 -3.12
CA MET A 1 30.00 -2.08 -3.34
C MET A 1 28.88 -1.28 -3.96
N SER A 2 28.75 -1.33 -5.28
CA SER A 2 27.68 -0.65 -6.01
C SER A 2 26.43 -1.50 -5.89
N SER A 3 25.56 -1.21 -4.91
CA SER A 3 24.25 -1.84 -4.83
C SER A 3 23.52 -1.56 -6.13
N ALA A 4 23.26 -2.60 -6.92
CA ALA A 4 22.36 -2.49 -8.07
C ALA A 4 21.06 -1.83 -7.59
N PRO A 5 20.46 -0.90 -8.35
CA PRO A 5 19.20 -0.30 -7.95
C PRO A 5 18.21 -1.45 -7.74
N ILE A 6 17.66 -1.54 -6.53
CA ILE A 6 16.67 -2.56 -6.19
C ILE A 6 15.49 -2.31 -7.14
N SER A 7 15.42 -3.08 -8.21
CA SER A 7 14.28 -3.09 -9.11
C SER A 7 13.11 -3.61 -8.29
N HIS A 8 12.19 -2.70 -7.95
CA HIS A 8 10.89 -3.05 -7.42
C HIS A 8 9.96 -3.15 -8.64
N PRO A 9 9.87 -4.29 -9.33
CA PRO A 9 8.99 -4.43 -10.50
C PRO A 9 7.54 -4.05 -10.16
N ASP A 10 7.15 -4.23 -8.90
CA ASP A 10 5.83 -3.88 -8.39
C ASP A 10 5.64 -2.39 -8.03
N ALA A 11 6.70 -1.58 -7.95
CA ALA A 11 6.56 -0.17 -7.56
C ALA A 11 5.75 0.65 -8.59
N MET A 12 5.81 0.24 -9.87
CA MET A 12 5.04 0.86 -10.95
C MET A 12 3.72 0.15 -11.24
N ARG A 13 3.41 -0.97 -10.57
CA ARG A 13 2.11 -1.64 -10.74
C ARG A 13 0.98 -0.76 -10.24
N LEU A 14 -0.15 -0.85 -10.94
CA LEU A 14 -1.27 0.04 -10.70
C LEU A 14 -1.98 -0.35 -9.40
N VAL A 15 -2.48 0.64 -8.68
CA VAL A 15 -3.24 0.43 -7.44
C VAL A 15 -4.51 -0.40 -7.70
N VAL A 16 -5.08 -0.31 -8.91
CA VAL A 16 -6.27 -1.07 -9.30
C VAL A 16 -6.02 -2.57 -9.51
N GLU A 17 -4.76 -2.98 -9.62
CA GLU A 17 -4.33 -4.38 -9.73
C GLU A 17 -4.12 -5.05 -8.36
N LEU A 18 -4.25 -4.29 -7.27
CA LEU A 18 -4.21 -4.82 -5.91
C LEU A 18 -5.56 -5.44 -5.53
N ALA A 19 -5.52 -6.64 -4.98
CA ALA A 19 -6.66 -7.27 -4.34
C ALA A 19 -6.92 -6.63 -2.97
N ARG A 20 -5.85 -6.44 -2.19
CA ARG A 20 -5.86 -5.79 -0.88
C ARG A 20 -4.47 -5.29 -0.52
N VAL A 21 -4.39 -4.36 0.43
CA VAL A 21 -3.14 -3.90 1.05
C VAL A 21 -3.28 -3.96 2.55
N TYR A 22 -2.39 -4.70 3.20
CA TYR A 22 -2.26 -4.70 4.65
C TYR A 22 -1.34 -3.55 5.07
N VAL A 23 -1.78 -2.78 6.06
CA VAL A 23 -1.03 -1.67 6.63
C VAL A 23 -1.00 -1.87 8.13
N ALA A 24 0.19 -2.05 8.70
CA ALA A 24 0.41 -2.02 10.14
C ALA A 24 1.27 -0.81 10.51
N CYS A 25 0.97 -0.19 11.65
CA CYS A 25 1.77 0.87 12.22
C CYS A 25 2.53 0.34 13.41
N ASP A 26 3.85 0.26 13.27
CA ASP A 26 4.75 -0.27 14.29
C ASP A 26 4.79 0.64 15.54
N ASP A 27 4.50 1.94 15.39
CA ASP A 27 4.47 2.90 16.50
C ASP A 27 3.24 2.76 17.44
N CYS A 28 2.08 2.35 16.92
CA CYS A 28 0.84 2.27 17.72
C CYS A 28 0.22 0.87 17.78
N GLY A 29 0.80 -0.10 17.06
CA GLY A 29 0.29 -1.46 16.96
C GLY A 29 -0.99 -1.61 16.14
N HIS A 30 -1.60 -0.52 15.67
CA HIS A 30 -2.82 -0.60 14.88
C HIS A 30 -2.53 -1.10 13.46
N SER A 31 -3.36 -2.03 13.00
CA SER A 31 -3.33 -2.51 11.63
C SER A 31 -4.70 -2.40 10.98
N ARG A 32 -4.69 -2.27 9.65
CA ARG A 32 -5.90 -2.25 8.85
C ARG A 32 -5.66 -2.89 7.50
N LEU A 33 -6.75 -3.37 6.90
CA LEU A 33 -6.75 -3.92 5.57
C LEU A 33 -7.50 -2.98 4.62
N LEU A 34 -6.83 -2.52 3.57
CA LEU A 34 -7.44 -1.74 2.50
C LEU A 34 -7.81 -2.68 1.36
N TYR A 35 -9.09 -2.94 1.20
CA TYR A 35 -9.61 -3.76 0.11
C TYR A 35 -9.70 -2.99 -1.20
N ARG A 36 -9.87 -3.72 -2.31
CA ARG A 36 -10.01 -3.16 -3.66
C ARG A 36 -11.01 -2.00 -3.79
N SER A 37 -12.13 -2.03 -3.05
CA SER A 37 -13.11 -0.93 -3.01
C SER A 37 -12.49 0.37 -2.52
N ASN A 38 -11.65 0.33 -1.48
CA ASN A 38 -10.92 1.49 -0.98
C ASN A 38 -9.84 1.93 -1.97
N LEU A 39 -9.15 0.98 -2.58
CA LEU A 39 -8.06 1.23 -3.52
C LEU A 39 -8.56 1.90 -4.83
N ARG A 40 -9.78 1.55 -5.30
CA ARG A 40 -10.43 2.26 -6.42
C ARG A 40 -10.68 3.73 -6.11
N LYS A 41 -11.24 4.03 -4.94
CA LYS A 41 -11.46 5.43 -4.50
C LYS A 41 -10.13 6.20 -4.40
N VAL A 42 -9.08 5.55 -3.94
CA VAL A 42 -7.74 6.15 -3.85
C VAL A 42 -7.16 6.45 -5.24
N ASN A 43 -7.41 5.59 -6.23
CA ASN A 43 -7.04 5.84 -7.63
C ASN A 43 -7.81 7.03 -8.24
N GLU A 44 -9.10 7.19 -7.93
CA GLU A 44 -9.91 8.35 -8.35
C GLU A 44 -9.37 9.68 -7.82
N ILE A 45 -8.67 9.66 -6.67
CA ILE A 45 -8.04 10.84 -6.05
C ILE A 45 -6.61 11.07 -6.61
N GLY A 46 -6.21 10.32 -7.65
CA GLY A 46 -4.94 10.51 -8.36
C GLY A 46 -3.76 9.69 -7.83
N VAL A 47 -4.02 8.62 -7.08
CA VAL A 47 -2.98 7.68 -6.64
C VAL A 47 -2.97 6.45 -7.56
N ALA A 48 -2.17 6.53 -8.61
CA ALA A 48 -2.22 5.57 -9.72
C ALA A 48 -1.43 4.28 -9.46
N ASN A 49 -0.29 4.35 -8.75
CA ASN A 49 0.60 3.21 -8.54
C ASN A 49 0.98 2.97 -7.08
N TYR A 50 1.51 1.78 -6.81
CA TYR A 50 1.85 1.34 -5.46
C TYR A 50 2.86 2.25 -4.76
N MET A 51 3.85 2.78 -5.48
CA MET A 51 4.79 3.75 -4.90
C MET A 51 4.08 5.01 -4.38
N GLN A 52 3.15 5.57 -5.16
CA GLN A 52 2.36 6.73 -4.74
C GLN A 52 1.46 6.40 -3.55
N LEU A 53 0.89 5.19 -3.52
CA LEU A 53 0.11 4.70 -2.39
C LEU A 53 0.94 4.66 -1.12
N CYS A 54 2.12 4.03 -1.14
CA CYS A 54 3.02 3.97 0.01
C CYS A 54 3.41 5.35 0.54
N ARG A 55 3.64 6.32 -0.36
CA ARG A 55 3.96 7.71 0.03
C ARG A 55 2.81 8.45 0.71
N LYS A 56 1.55 8.07 0.43
CA LYS A 56 0.35 8.75 0.94
C LYS A 56 -0.31 8.02 2.11
N ILE A 57 -0.08 6.72 2.29
CA ILE A 57 -0.64 5.97 3.42
C ILE A 57 -0.14 6.57 4.76
N ARG A 58 -1.08 6.77 5.68
CA ARG A 58 -0.82 7.21 7.06
C ARG A 58 -1.64 6.35 8.02
N CYS A 59 -1.13 6.10 9.23
CA CYS A 59 -1.95 5.53 10.29
C CYS A 59 -3.09 6.51 10.67
N GLY A 60 -4.31 5.99 10.78
CA GLY A 60 -5.50 6.78 11.13
C GLY A 60 -5.65 7.03 12.64
N GLU A 61 -5.10 6.14 13.47
CA GLU A 61 -5.31 6.14 14.92
C GLU A 61 -4.27 6.98 15.67
N CYS A 62 -3.00 7.00 15.24
CA CYS A 62 -2.02 7.74 16.01
C CYS A 62 -2.13 9.26 15.79
N PRO A 63 -1.94 10.05 16.86
CA PRO A 63 -2.31 11.47 16.92
C PRO A 63 -1.63 12.29 15.83
N LYS A 64 -2.25 13.38 15.35
CA LYS A 64 -1.69 14.28 14.32
C LYS A 64 -0.49 15.09 14.86
N ARG A 65 0.61 14.42 15.24
CA ARG A 65 1.90 15.03 15.62
C ARG A 65 2.78 15.21 14.38
N PRO A 66 3.75 16.14 14.39
CA PRO A 66 4.53 16.45 13.20
C PRO A 66 5.46 15.29 12.84
N LEU A 67 5.06 14.57 11.77
CA LEU A 67 5.85 14.00 10.68
C LEU A 67 7.27 13.47 10.96
N MET A 68 7.55 12.86 12.11
CA MET A 68 8.50 11.75 12.05
C MET A 68 7.84 10.64 11.26
N GLN A 69 8.54 10.14 10.23
CA GLN A 69 8.07 9.04 9.40
C GLN A 69 7.72 7.89 10.33
N ARG A 70 6.42 7.65 10.54
CA ARG A 70 5.96 6.49 11.29
C ARG A 70 6.41 5.25 10.55
N ASN A 71 6.86 4.27 11.30
CA ASN A 71 7.22 2.99 10.74
C ASN A 71 5.91 2.29 10.38
N LEU A 72 5.66 2.23 9.08
CA LEU A 72 4.49 1.59 8.50
C LEU A 72 4.96 0.38 7.72
N THR A 73 4.52 -0.78 8.16
CA THR A 73 4.65 -2.02 7.40
C THR A 73 3.49 -2.08 6.40
N ILE A 74 3.82 -1.97 5.11
CA ILE A 74 2.85 -1.99 4.00
C ILE A 74 3.10 -3.25 3.16
N ILE A 75 2.12 -4.15 3.13
CA ILE A 75 2.23 -5.43 2.44
C ILE A 75 1.14 -5.50 1.36
N PRO A 76 1.50 -5.48 0.06
CA PRO A 76 0.54 -5.57 -1.02
C PRO A 76 0.14 -7.02 -1.27
N THR A 77 -1.12 -7.25 -1.60
CA THR A 77 -1.61 -8.50 -2.20
C THR A 77 -2.14 -8.17 -3.59
N TRP A 78 -1.48 -8.70 -4.61
CA TRP A 78 -1.82 -8.47 -6.01
C TRP A 78 -2.90 -9.43 -6.48
N ILE A 79 -3.72 -9.01 -7.44
CA ILE A 79 -4.57 -9.92 -8.18
C ILE A 79 -3.64 -10.80 -9.03
N GLU A 80 -3.55 -12.09 -8.71
CA GLU A 80 -2.85 -13.03 -9.58
C GLU A 80 -3.62 -13.13 -10.90
N ARG A 81 -2.95 -12.94 -12.04
CA ARG A 81 -3.57 -13.15 -13.36
C ARG A 81 -3.96 -14.63 -13.62
N GLY A 82 -3.86 -15.50 -12.62
CA GLY A 82 -4.25 -16.91 -12.64
C GLY A 82 -5.40 -17.29 -11.70
N GLU A 83 -5.85 -16.42 -10.78
CA GLU A 83 -7.01 -16.69 -9.91
C GLU A 83 -8.23 -15.93 -10.43
N ALA A 84 -8.72 -16.39 -11.58
CA ALA A 84 -10.12 -16.24 -11.89
C ALA A 84 -10.93 -17.03 -10.85
N GLN A 85 -11.78 -16.32 -10.11
CA GLN A 85 -13.05 -16.82 -9.55
C GLN A 85 -13.01 -18.16 -8.81
N THR A 86 -13.11 -18.10 -7.49
CA THR A 86 -13.69 -19.16 -6.65
C THR A 86 -13.93 -18.52 -5.28
N ALA A 87 -15.10 -18.54 -4.65
CA ALA A 87 -16.45 -18.98 -4.98
C ALA A 87 -17.40 -18.09 -4.13
#